data_AF-Q12SI5-F1
#
_entry.id   AF-Q12SI5-F1
#
_cell.length_a   1.000
_cell.length_b   1.000
_cell.length_c   1.000
_cell.angle_alpha   90.00
_cell.angle_beta   90.00
_cell.angle_gamma   90.00
#
_symmetry.space_group_name_H-M   'P 1'
#
loop_
_entity.id
_entity.type
_entity.pdbx_description
1 polymer ?
#
loop_
_entity_poly.entity_id
_entity_poly.type
_entity_poly.pdbx_seq_one_letter_code
_entity_poly.pdbx_strand_id
1 'polypeptide(L)'
;MKEVIHASQELLAALGTMSDFKVAATFGVRPYQVRDLRVLHQIPTVHADIERSSFDWTAQADALLGTMPDTQVARLLETTRAIVNARRDQLNILAFVPPIFELLRKGSARHQWTSEEDLLLGTDFDNIIAEKLNINHLQVTHRRYQLGVDPFRRSATIEWSEQMLDNLGEISDKDFAEYFEICVASVYLKRLLLSIPALNAIDPPSPPSIPPAVVSLLGIKSDVELAKTFDISRWPIRVNRLFRGLAPAPKLPRKNQIKWTPEQEALLGTVSDREIAKMMAVSPLSVKYRREALHIKPYRILSEPEWNALRLSALGRSEDLALAQMWHCDVAAVRHKRESLKIPAHHGPRRWLASELALLGTLSDPQTGKLIGISSTAVRNKRIEMKIKPLLSSKPFRWTKKRLALLGTMADERLAYRFKVTSNVISKQRIKLNIPIWTGHQGTWANPEAVAKLGTMPDPMLAKQLGITASAVFCKRKSLGIPAFVSSSSSAFSSLSHSNLR
;
A
#
# COMPACT_ATOMS: atom_id res chain seq x y z
N MET A 1 6.44 -46.15 -16.27
CA MET A 1 7.89 -46.31 -16.50
C MET A 1 8.12 -46.28 -18.01
N LYS A 2 8.38 -45.10 -18.57
CA LYS A 2 8.83 -44.95 -19.96
C LYS A 2 10.36 -44.94 -19.93
N GLU A 3 10.94 -45.70 -20.84
CA GLU A 3 12.33 -46.14 -20.87
C GLU A 3 13.35 -45.00 -20.76
N VAL A 4 14.35 -45.20 -19.90
CA VAL A 4 15.60 -44.44 -19.89
C VAL A 4 16.37 -44.88 -21.14
N ILE A 5 16.16 -44.18 -22.23
CA ILE A 5 16.93 -44.36 -23.47
C ILE A 5 18.33 -43.83 -23.18
N HIS A 6 19.27 -44.75 -23.02
CA HIS A 6 20.74 -44.57 -22.97
C HIS A 6 21.22 -43.12 -22.77
N ALA A 7 21.40 -42.72 -21.50
CA ALA A 7 22.07 -41.46 -21.19
C ALA A 7 23.47 -41.45 -21.81
N SER A 8 23.74 -40.46 -22.68
CA SER A 8 25.07 -40.32 -23.30
C SER A 8 26.14 -40.13 -22.22
N GLN A 9 27.35 -40.63 -22.49
CA GLN A 9 28.46 -40.55 -21.54
C GLN A 9 28.79 -39.08 -21.17
N GLU A 10 28.55 -38.17 -22.11
CA GLU A 10 28.65 -36.71 -21.92
C GLU A 10 27.56 -36.14 -21.00
N LEU A 11 26.31 -36.62 -21.09
CA LEU A 11 25.23 -36.21 -20.20
C LEU A 11 25.52 -36.64 -18.77
N LEU A 12 25.98 -37.88 -18.56
CA LEU A 12 26.36 -38.41 -17.25
C LEU A 12 27.53 -37.62 -16.64
N ALA A 13 28.51 -37.20 -17.44
CA ALA A 13 29.61 -36.34 -16.98
C ALA A 13 29.13 -34.93 -16.59
N ALA A 14 28.10 -34.40 -17.27
CA ALA A 14 27.53 -33.09 -16.97
C ALA A 14 26.64 -33.06 -15.72
N LEU A 15 26.12 -34.21 -15.27
CA LEU A 15 25.29 -34.33 -14.07
C LEU A 15 25.99 -33.83 -12.79
N GLY A 16 27.31 -33.82 -12.71
CA GLY A 16 28.05 -33.34 -11.53
C GLY A 16 28.56 -31.89 -11.62
N THR A 17 28.58 -31.29 -12.81
CA THR A 17 29.27 -29.99 -13.05
C THR A 17 28.31 -28.82 -13.23
N MET A 18 27.06 -29.11 -13.60
CA MET A 18 26.08 -28.11 -14.01
C MET A 18 24.77 -28.31 -13.24
N SER A 19 23.94 -27.28 -13.08
CA SER A 19 22.61 -27.47 -12.47
C SER A 19 21.79 -28.48 -13.29
N ASP A 20 20.85 -29.20 -12.65
CA ASP A 20 19.97 -30.16 -13.36
C ASP A 20 19.35 -29.56 -14.61
N PHE A 21 19.05 -28.27 -14.48
CA PHE A 21 18.44 -27.46 -15.49
C PHE A 21 19.37 -27.12 -16.66
N LYS A 22 20.63 -26.80 -16.37
CA LYS A 22 21.63 -26.49 -17.40
C LYS A 22 22.01 -27.76 -18.17
N VAL A 23 22.04 -28.93 -17.53
CA VAL A 23 22.19 -30.24 -18.18
C VAL A 23 20.98 -30.56 -19.07
N ALA A 24 19.76 -30.37 -18.56
CA ALA A 24 18.54 -30.57 -19.33
C ALA A 24 18.50 -29.71 -20.60
N ALA A 25 18.87 -28.43 -20.48
CA ALA A 25 18.92 -27.50 -21.60
C ALA A 25 20.01 -27.83 -22.63
N THR A 26 21.22 -28.21 -22.21
CA THR A 26 22.31 -28.52 -23.15
C THR A 26 22.09 -29.80 -23.93
N PHE A 27 21.46 -30.80 -23.32
CA PHE A 27 21.25 -32.12 -23.95
C PHE A 27 19.83 -32.32 -24.50
N GLY A 28 18.95 -31.32 -24.41
CA GLY A 28 17.58 -31.40 -24.92
C GLY A 28 16.72 -32.42 -24.17
N VAL A 29 17.02 -32.67 -22.90
CA VAL A 29 16.38 -33.70 -22.07
C VAL A 29 15.46 -33.02 -21.04
N ARG A 30 14.36 -33.67 -20.64
CA ARG A 30 13.44 -33.09 -19.65
C ARG A 30 14.10 -33.04 -18.26
N PRO A 31 13.94 -31.97 -17.47
CA PRO A 31 14.59 -31.84 -16.15
C PRO A 31 14.30 -32.98 -15.16
N TYR A 32 13.12 -33.60 -15.20
CA TYR A 32 12.83 -34.76 -14.37
C TYR A 32 13.71 -35.97 -14.72
N GLN A 33 14.06 -36.15 -16.00
CA GLN A 33 14.92 -37.26 -16.43
C GLN A 33 16.35 -37.05 -15.93
N VAL A 34 16.84 -35.82 -15.91
CA VAL A 34 18.14 -35.47 -15.31
C VAL A 34 18.15 -35.74 -13.81
N ARG A 35 17.06 -35.40 -13.11
CA ARG A 35 16.88 -35.71 -11.68
C ARG A 35 16.84 -37.21 -11.42
N ASP A 36 16.07 -37.96 -12.21
CA ASP A 36 15.94 -39.41 -12.07
C ASP A 36 17.28 -40.10 -12.35
N LEU A 37 18.05 -39.60 -13.34
CA LEU A 37 19.42 -40.04 -13.60
C LEU A 37 20.37 -39.72 -12.44
N ARG A 38 20.26 -38.54 -11.80
CA ARG A 38 21.05 -38.23 -10.59
C ARG A 38 20.74 -39.17 -9.43
N VAL A 39 19.45 -39.46 -9.20
CA VAL A 39 19.02 -40.39 -8.14
C VAL A 39 19.51 -41.81 -8.43
N LEU A 40 19.40 -42.26 -9.67
CA LEU A 40 19.83 -43.59 -10.10
C LEU A 40 21.34 -43.77 -10.00
N HIS A 41 22.12 -42.74 -10.35
CA HIS A 41 23.58 -42.75 -10.29
C HIS A 41 24.17 -42.21 -8.98
N GLN A 42 23.33 -41.87 -7.99
CA GLN A 42 23.72 -41.31 -6.69
C GLN A 42 24.63 -40.07 -6.79
N ILE A 43 24.38 -39.20 -7.79
CA ILE A 43 25.16 -37.97 -8.00
C ILE A 43 24.45 -36.82 -7.25
N PRO A 44 25.09 -36.17 -6.26
CA PRO A 44 24.48 -35.08 -5.52
C PRO A 44 24.23 -33.87 -6.44
N THR A 45 23.18 -33.10 -6.15
CA THR A 45 22.89 -31.89 -6.90
C THR A 45 23.96 -30.83 -6.62
N VAL A 46 24.44 -30.11 -7.64
CA VAL A 46 25.45 -29.04 -7.52
C VAL A 46 25.12 -27.96 -6.46
N HIS A 47 23.85 -27.83 -6.07
CA HIS A 47 23.44 -26.95 -4.96
C HIS A 47 23.85 -27.42 -3.56
N ALA A 48 24.12 -28.71 -3.36
CA ALA A 48 24.57 -29.26 -2.07
C ALA A 48 26.00 -28.82 -1.74
N ASP A 49 26.84 -28.66 -2.77
CA ASP A 49 28.23 -28.24 -2.66
C ASP A 49 28.44 -26.81 -3.19
N ILE A 50 27.50 -25.90 -2.97
CA ILE A 50 27.86 -24.48 -2.97
C ILE A 50 28.67 -24.29 -1.68
N GLU A 51 29.97 -24.57 -1.75
CA GLU A 51 30.92 -23.94 -0.85
C GLU A 51 30.59 -22.44 -0.91
N ARG A 52 30.00 -21.94 0.17
CA ARG A 52 29.82 -20.50 0.34
C ARG A 52 31.23 -19.98 0.45
N SER A 53 31.81 -19.56 -0.67
CA SER A 53 33.15 -19.03 -0.68
C SER A 53 33.16 -17.87 0.31
N SER A 54 33.86 -18.07 1.42
CA SER A 54 34.21 -16.98 2.31
C SER A 54 35.13 -16.10 1.50
N PHE A 55 34.64 -14.93 1.10
CA PHE A 55 35.53 -13.96 0.50
C PHE A 55 36.44 -13.40 1.58
N ASP A 56 37.75 -13.58 1.39
CA ASP A 56 38.76 -13.05 2.29
C ASP A 56 38.92 -11.55 2.05
N TRP A 57 38.41 -10.76 2.99
CA TRP A 57 38.44 -9.30 2.91
C TRP A 57 39.87 -8.79 3.11
N THR A 58 40.41 -8.15 2.07
CA THR A 58 41.64 -7.37 2.15
C THR A 58 41.34 -5.91 2.51
N ALA A 59 42.34 -5.19 3.05
CA ALA A 59 42.19 -3.76 3.35
C ALA A 59 41.84 -2.93 2.10
N GLN A 60 42.29 -3.37 0.92
CA GLN A 60 41.94 -2.73 -0.37
C GLN A 60 40.47 -2.97 -0.74
N ALA A 61 39.93 -4.16 -0.47
CA ALA A 61 38.53 -4.49 -0.70
C ALA A 61 37.59 -3.73 0.25
N ASP A 62 37.96 -3.60 1.53
CA ASP A 62 37.20 -2.81 2.51
C ASP A 62 37.15 -1.32 2.11
N ALA A 63 38.23 -0.79 1.50
CA ALA A 63 38.28 0.60 1.04
C ALA A 63 37.32 0.91 -0.14
N LEU A 64 36.86 -0.11 -0.87
CA LEU A 64 35.90 0.06 -1.97
C LEU A 64 34.45 0.21 -1.48
N LEU A 65 34.15 -0.25 -0.26
CA LEU A 65 32.80 -0.20 0.31
C LEU A 65 32.34 1.25 0.50
N GLY A 66 31.17 1.59 -0.06
CA GLY A 66 30.61 2.94 0.02
C GLY A 66 31.16 3.95 -0.99
N THR A 67 32.17 3.59 -1.80
CA THR A 67 32.69 4.46 -2.87
C THR A 67 31.87 4.40 -4.16
N MET A 68 31.17 3.28 -4.38
CA MET A 68 30.34 3.01 -5.55
C MET A 68 29.21 2.02 -5.15
N PRO A 69 28.20 1.77 -5.99
CA PRO A 69 27.12 0.85 -5.68
C PRO A 69 27.63 -0.56 -5.35
N ASP A 70 27.03 -1.21 -4.35
CA ASP A 70 27.42 -2.56 -3.90
C ASP A 70 27.40 -3.61 -5.03
N THR A 71 26.60 -3.39 -6.08
CA THR A 71 26.60 -4.21 -7.31
C THR A 71 27.88 -4.10 -8.13
N GLN A 72 28.49 -2.91 -8.19
CA GLN A 72 29.73 -2.67 -8.91
C GLN A 72 30.93 -3.17 -8.09
N VAL A 73 30.94 -2.94 -6.78
CA VAL A 73 31.95 -3.51 -5.87
C VAL A 73 31.95 -5.04 -5.96
N ALA A 74 30.78 -5.67 -5.97
CA ALA A 74 30.66 -7.12 -6.12
C ALA A 74 31.26 -7.62 -7.44
N ARG A 75 31.07 -6.90 -8.56
CA ARG A 75 31.68 -7.26 -9.84
C ARG A 75 33.20 -7.08 -9.84
N LEU A 76 33.71 -6.01 -9.25
CA LEU A 76 35.15 -5.74 -9.18
C LEU A 76 35.90 -6.75 -8.31
N LEU A 77 35.27 -7.21 -7.24
CA LEU A 77 35.83 -8.19 -6.32
C LEU A 77 35.48 -9.64 -6.72
N GLU A 78 34.82 -9.84 -7.86
CA GLU A 78 34.31 -11.15 -8.31
C GLU A 78 33.50 -11.90 -7.25
N THR A 79 32.73 -11.14 -6.45
CA THR A 79 31.91 -11.66 -5.35
C THR A 79 30.43 -11.44 -5.58
N THR A 80 29.62 -11.88 -4.62
CA THR A 80 28.18 -11.62 -4.63
C THR A 80 27.85 -10.34 -3.87
N ARG A 81 26.84 -9.61 -4.35
CA ARG A 81 26.28 -8.43 -3.67
C ARG A 81 25.91 -8.70 -2.21
N ALA A 82 25.47 -9.91 -1.89
CA ALA A 82 25.09 -10.27 -0.52
C ALA A 82 26.28 -10.22 0.45
N ILE A 83 27.47 -10.67 0.02
CA ILE A 83 28.70 -10.64 0.83
C ILE A 83 29.17 -9.19 1.06
N VAL A 84 29.15 -8.38 0.00
CA VAL A 84 29.48 -6.94 0.06
C VAL A 84 28.53 -6.19 0.99
N ASN A 85 27.21 -6.39 0.85
CA ASN A 85 26.20 -5.78 1.72
C ASN A 85 26.43 -6.15 3.20
N ALA A 86 26.66 -7.44 3.47
CA ALA A 86 26.88 -7.93 4.83
C ALA A 86 28.14 -7.31 5.46
N ARG A 87 29.24 -7.21 4.70
CA ARG A 87 30.47 -6.54 5.16
C ARG A 87 30.26 -5.04 5.38
N ARG A 88 29.57 -4.37 4.46
CA ARG A 88 29.22 -2.94 4.56
C ARG A 88 28.41 -2.66 5.84
N ASP A 89 27.42 -3.50 6.13
CA ASP A 89 26.59 -3.39 7.33
C ASP A 89 27.39 -3.71 8.62
N GLN A 90 28.30 -4.69 8.59
CA GLN A 90 29.22 -4.97 9.71
C GLN A 90 30.14 -3.79 10.05
N LEU A 91 30.62 -3.08 9.02
CA LEU A 91 31.47 -1.90 9.16
C LEU A 91 30.67 -0.60 9.36
N ASN A 92 29.33 -0.65 9.44
CA ASN A 92 28.44 0.50 9.54
C ASN A 92 28.67 1.58 8.46
N ILE A 93 29.06 1.15 7.26
CA ILE A 93 29.25 2.05 6.12
C ILE A 93 27.88 2.26 5.46
N LEU A 94 27.49 3.51 5.21
CA LEU A 94 26.23 3.79 4.50
C LEU A 94 26.30 3.30 3.05
N ALA A 95 25.18 2.84 2.51
CA ALA A 95 25.09 2.48 1.10
C ALA A 95 25.48 3.69 0.23
N PHE A 96 26.22 3.44 -0.85
CA PHE A 96 26.63 4.50 -1.77
C PHE A 96 25.40 5.26 -2.30
N VAL A 97 25.39 6.57 -2.03
CA VAL A 97 24.41 7.49 -2.61
C VAL A 97 25.09 8.18 -3.78
N PRO A 98 24.65 7.96 -5.03
CA PRO A 98 25.23 8.68 -6.16
C PRO A 98 25.10 10.19 -5.95
N PRO A 99 26.14 10.97 -6.28
CA PRO A 99 26.07 12.42 -6.16
C PRO A 99 24.86 12.94 -6.95
N ILE A 100 24.05 13.78 -6.30
CA ILE A 100 22.89 14.41 -6.93
C ILE A 100 23.43 15.37 -7.98
N PHE A 101 23.51 14.92 -9.23
CA PHE A 101 23.70 15.85 -10.34
C PHE A 101 22.43 16.70 -10.43
N GLU A 102 22.55 18.01 -10.21
CA GLU A 102 21.56 18.95 -10.68
C GLU A 102 21.42 18.73 -12.18
N LEU A 103 20.32 18.08 -12.57
CA LEU A 103 19.95 17.96 -13.96
C LEU A 103 19.65 19.38 -14.46
N LEU A 104 20.69 20.06 -14.95
CA LEU A 104 20.57 21.16 -15.89
C LEU A 104 19.76 20.60 -17.05
N ARG A 105 18.43 20.78 -17.02
CA ARG A 105 17.55 20.48 -18.15
C ARG A 105 17.95 21.42 -19.27
N LYS A 106 18.97 21.05 -20.05
CA LYS A 106 19.10 21.52 -21.41
C LYS A 106 17.78 21.14 -22.08
N GLY A 107 17.01 22.13 -22.49
CA GLY A 107 15.79 21.90 -23.25
C GLY A 107 16.15 20.98 -24.41
N SER A 108 15.59 19.77 -24.41
CA SER A 108 15.83 18.79 -25.47
C SER A 108 15.47 19.49 -26.79
N ALA A 109 16.48 19.73 -27.63
CA ALA A 109 16.22 20.12 -29.01
C ALA A 109 15.26 19.09 -29.62
N ARG A 110 14.34 19.53 -30.47
CA ARG A 110 13.43 18.62 -31.18
C ARG A 110 14.30 17.69 -32.03
N HIS A 111 14.34 16.41 -31.68
CA HIS A 111 15.01 15.39 -32.47
C HIS A 111 14.41 15.33 -33.87
N GLN A 112 15.25 15.38 -34.90
CA GLN A 112 14.83 15.26 -36.29
C GLN A 112 14.88 13.78 -36.65
N TRP A 113 13.70 13.17 -36.75
CA TRP A 113 13.55 11.74 -37.04
C TRP A 113 13.92 11.41 -38.48
N THR A 114 14.81 10.44 -38.67
CA THR A 114 15.08 9.85 -39.98
C THR A 114 14.18 8.64 -40.24
N SER A 115 14.03 8.25 -41.50
CA SER A 115 13.23 7.07 -41.87
C SER A 115 13.77 5.77 -41.27
N GLU A 116 15.09 5.67 -41.06
CA GLU A 116 15.74 4.52 -40.42
C GLU A 116 15.44 4.46 -38.93
N GLU A 117 15.37 5.61 -38.25
CA GLU A 117 15.02 5.70 -36.83
C GLU A 117 13.54 5.41 -36.58
N ASP A 118 12.66 5.79 -37.51
CA ASP A 118 11.24 5.46 -37.43
C ASP A 118 11.01 3.93 -37.50
N LEU A 119 11.86 3.19 -38.22
CA LEU A 119 11.81 1.72 -38.27
C LEU A 119 12.25 1.06 -36.96
N LEU A 120 13.02 1.75 -36.11
CA LEU A 120 13.41 1.25 -34.79
C LEU A 120 12.26 1.32 -33.78
N LEU A 121 11.27 2.19 -34.00
CA LEU A 121 10.15 2.38 -33.08
C LEU A 121 9.31 1.10 -32.97
N GLY A 122 9.08 0.63 -31.76
CA GLY A 122 8.31 -0.59 -31.51
C GLY A 122 9.09 -1.90 -31.69
N THR A 123 10.35 -1.85 -32.13
CA THR A 123 11.24 -3.04 -32.22
C THR A 123 11.85 -3.43 -30.88
N ASP A 124 12.01 -2.47 -29.98
CA ASP A 124 12.60 -2.62 -28.66
C ASP A 124 11.98 -1.59 -27.70
N PHE A 125 12.29 -1.66 -26.40
CA PHE A 125 11.70 -0.74 -25.44
C PHE A 125 12.08 0.72 -25.74
N ASP A 126 11.13 1.63 -25.50
CA ASP A 126 11.32 3.07 -25.77
C ASP A 126 12.57 3.65 -25.07
N ASN A 127 12.99 3.10 -23.91
CA ASN A 127 14.23 3.50 -23.24
C ASN A 127 15.50 2.95 -23.89
N ILE A 128 15.47 1.74 -24.44
CA ILE A 128 16.61 1.12 -25.11
C ILE A 128 16.84 1.79 -26.48
N ILE A 129 15.76 2.07 -27.22
CA ILE A 129 15.83 2.85 -28.45
C ILE A 129 16.36 4.25 -28.16
N ALA A 130 15.91 4.87 -27.08
CA ALA A 130 16.38 6.19 -26.67
C ALA A 130 17.87 6.22 -26.33
N GLU A 131 18.39 5.18 -25.66
CA GLU A 131 19.82 5.02 -25.40
C GLU A 131 20.61 4.84 -26.70
N LYS A 132 20.11 4.01 -27.64
CA LYS A 132 20.73 3.81 -28.97
C LYS A 132 20.80 5.10 -29.78
N LEU A 133 19.77 5.95 -29.69
CA LEU A 133 19.67 7.22 -30.39
C LEU A 133 20.23 8.41 -29.58
N ASN A 134 20.67 8.17 -28.34
CA ASN A 134 21.09 9.20 -27.38
C ASN A 134 20.08 10.36 -27.21
N ILE A 135 18.79 10.02 -27.15
CA ILE A 135 17.68 10.97 -26.97
C ILE A 135 16.87 10.65 -25.71
N ASN A 136 15.90 11.51 -25.38
CA ASN A 136 15.01 11.24 -24.26
C ASN A 136 13.96 10.19 -24.66
N HIS A 137 13.78 9.14 -23.83
CA HIS A 137 12.76 8.10 -24.04
C HIS A 137 11.35 8.63 -24.26
N LEU A 138 10.98 9.78 -23.68
CA LEU A 138 9.68 10.40 -23.92
C LEU A 138 9.51 10.88 -25.37
N GLN A 139 10.59 11.28 -26.05
CA GLN A 139 10.57 11.66 -27.46
C GLN A 139 10.28 10.45 -28.35
N VAL A 140 10.91 9.30 -28.05
CA VAL A 140 10.62 8.00 -28.69
C VAL A 140 9.17 7.60 -28.47
N THR A 141 8.68 7.64 -27.22
CA THR A 141 7.29 7.34 -26.90
C THR A 141 6.30 8.23 -27.66
N HIS A 142 6.58 9.54 -27.74
CA HIS A 142 5.72 10.49 -28.47
C HIS A 142 5.73 10.24 -29.98
N ARG A 143 6.91 10.01 -30.60
CA ARG A 143 7.01 9.69 -32.03
C ARG A 143 6.29 8.40 -32.37
N ARG A 144 6.48 7.36 -31.54
CA ARG A 144 5.78 6.09 -31.64
C ARG A 144 4.25 6.26 -31.64
N TYR A 145 3.71 7.10 -30.74
CA TYR A 145 2.27 7.43 -30.74
C TYR A 145 1.81 8.21 -31.98
N GLN A 146 2.64 9.10 -32.53
CA GLN A 146 2.31 9.84 -33.76
C GLN A 146 2.20 8.92 -34.98
N LEU A 147 3.07 7.92 -35.07
CA LEU A 147 3.07 6.92 -36.14
C LEU A 147 2.11 5.75 -35.88
N GLY A 148 1.38 5.76 -34.75
CA GLY A 148 0.43 4.71 -34.39
C GLY A 148 1.08 3.35 -34.11
N VAL A 149 2.38 3.32 -33.85
CA VAL A 149 3.13 2.09 -33.57
C VAL A 149 2.86 1.67 -32.12
N ASP A 150 2.55 0.39 -31.89
CA ASP A 150 2.34 -0.11 -30.54
C ASP A 150 3.65 -0.12 -29.73
N PRO A 151 3.62 0.12 -28.40
CA PRO A 151 4.82 0.05 -27.58
C PRO A 151 5.39 -1.35 -27.64
N PHE A 152 6.71 -1.47 -27.82
CA PHE A 152 7.37 -2.75 -27.70
C PHE A 152 7.05 -3.35 -26.34
N ARG A 153 6.46 -4.54 -26.37
CA ARG A 153 6.29 -5.36 -25.19
C ARG A 153 7.21 -6.55 -25.36
N ARG A 154 8.19 -6.69 -24.47
CA ARG A 154 8.89 -7.98 -24.29
C ARG A 154 7.89 -9.13 -24.17
N SER A 155 6.75 -8.84 -23.53
CA SER A 155 5.57 -9.69 -23.55
C SER A 155 4.73 -9.41 -24.81
N ALA A 156 5.09 -10.02 -25.93
CA ALA A 156 4.04 -10.64 -26.72
C ALA A 156 3.16 -11.46 -25.75
N THR A 157 1.86 -11.48 -25.97
CA THR A 157 0.94 -12.36 -25.23
C THR A 157 1.62 -13.73 -25.12
N ILE A 158 1.94 -14.19 -23.91
CA ILE A 158 2.73 -15.43 -23.76
C ILE A 158 1.94 -16.55 -24.43
N GLU A 159 2.42 -17.02 -25.56
CA GLU A 159 1.92 -18.21 -26.22
C GLU A 159 2.46 -19.40 -25.44
N TRP A 160 1.60 -19.99 -24.62
CA TRP A 160 1.97 -21.11 -23.79
C TRP A 160 2.12 -22.35 -24.67
N SER A 161 3.37 -22.74 -24.95
CA SER A 161 3.65 -23.98 -25.67
C SER A 161 3.31 -25.21 -24.81
N GLU A 162 3.09 -26.35 -25.45
CA GLU A 162 2.82 -27.61 -24.76
C GLU A 162 3.97 -27.96 -23.78
N GLN A 163 5.22 -27.73 -24.19
CA GLN A 163 6.40 -27.90 -23.33
C GLN A 163 6.39 -26.98 -22.10
N MET A 164 5.91 -25.74 -22.22
CA MET A 164 5.76 -24.83 -21.08
C MET A 164 4.67 -25.30 -20.12
N LEU A 165 3.60 -25.89 -20.62
CA LEU A 165 2.50 -26.41 -19.79
C LEU A 165 2.91 -27.69 -19.07
N ASP A 166 3.63 -28.59 -19.74
CA ASP A 166 4.18 -29.82 -19.17
C ASP A 166 5.12 -29.54 -17.98
N ASN A 167 6.00 -28.54 -18.14
CA ASN A 167 6.99 -28.20 -17.12
C ASN A 167 6.45 -27.32 -15.98
N LEU A 168 5.19 -26.89 -16.05
CA LEU A 168 4.58 -25.99 -15.05
C LEU A 168 4.37 -26.77 -13.74
N GLY A 169 4.99 -26.33 -12.64
CA GLY A 169 4.88 -27.02 -11.34
C GLY A 169 5.86 -28.18 -11.14
N GLU A 170 6.45 -28.72 -12.21
CA GLU A 170 7.59 -29.66 -12.13
C GLU A 170 8.90 -28.95 -11.76
N ILE A 171 8.98 -27.64 -12.01
CA ILE A 171 10.17 -26.80 -11.83
C ILE A 171 9.78 -25.58 -11.00
N SER A 172 10.76 -24.97 -10.31
CA SER A 172 10.53 -23.74 -9.56
C SER A 172 10.12 -22.59 -10.49
N ASP A 173 9.23 -21.70 -10.03
CA ASP A 173 8.75 -20.56 -10.81
C ASP A 173 9.89 -19.63 -11.27
N LYS A 174 11.00 -19.62 -10.53
CA LYS A 174 12.19 -18.82 -10.87
C LYS A 174 12.96 -19.44 -12.02
N ASP A 175 13.25 -20.73 -11.96
CA ASP A 175 14.04 -21.41 -13.00
C ASP A 175 13.21 -21.56 -14.28
N PHE A 176 11.89 -21.77 -14.16
CA PHE A 176 10.96 -21.74 -15.29
C PHE A 176 10.99 -20.39 -16.02
N ALA A 177 10.92 -19.29 -15.25
CA ALA A 177 10.95 -17.94 -15.78
C ALA A 177 12.27 -17.61 -16.49
N GLU A 178 13.39 -18.06 -15.91
CA GLU A 178 14.72 -17.88 -16.49
C GLU A 178 14.89 -18.65 -17.80
N TYR A 179 14.36 -19.89 -17.88
CA TYR A 179 14.47 -20.71 -19.08
C TYR A 179 13.65 -20.23 -20.26
N PHE A 180 12.37 -19.92 -20.02
CA PHE A 180 11.47 -19.46 -21.07
C PHE A 180 11.56 -17.95 -21.28
N GLU A 181 12.51 -17.28 -20.60
CA GLU A 181 12.72 -15.83 -20.61
C GLU A 181 11.45 -15.00 -20.33
N ILE A 182 10.54 -15.55 -19.53
CA ILE A 182 9.31 -14.88 -19.11
C ILE A 182 9.41 -14.36 -17.69
N CYS A 183 8.50 -13.47 -17.30
CA CYS A 183 8.51 -12.98 -15.92
C CYS A 183 7.92 -14.02 -14.95
N VAL A 184 8.55 -14.16 -13.78
CA VAL A 184 8.11 -15.03 -12.66
C VAL A 184 6.64 -14.78 -12.29
N ALA A 185 6.20 -13.53 -12.36
CA ALA A 185 4.82 -13.14 -12.11
C ALA A 185 3.81 -13.77 -13.09
N SER A 186 4.18 -13.96 -14.36
CA SER A 186 3.34 -14.64 -15.35
C SER A 186 3.26 -16.14 -15.12
N VAL A 187 4.38 -16.76 -14.71
CA VAL A 187 4.44 -18.18 -14.30
C VAL A 187 3.49 -18.43 -13.15
N TYR A 188 3.60 -17.61 -12.10
CA TYR A 188 2.70 -17.63 -10.94
C TYR A 188 1.22 -17.46 -11.34
N LEU A 189 0.90 -16.47 -12.18
CA LEU A 189 -0.47 -16.22 -12.63
C LEU A 189 -1.02 -17.41 -13.44
N LYS A 190 -0.21 -18.01 -14.31
CA LYS A 190 -0.63 -19.16 -15.12
C LYS A 190 -0.87 -20.40 -14.26
N ARG A 191 0.03 -20.68 -13.33
CA ARG A 191 -0.13 -21.74 -12.31
C ARG A 191 -1.41 -21.54 -11.51
N LEU A 192 -1.64 -20.30 -11.06
CA LEU A 192 -2.83 -19.93 -10.31
C LEU A 192 -4.13 -20.13 -11.11
N LEU A 193 -4.14 -19.77 -12.39
CA LEU A 193 -5.31 -19.96 -13.26
C LEU A 193 -5.56 -21.44 -13.60
N LEU A 194 -4.50 -22.24 -13.77
CA LEU A 194 -4.59 -23.67 -14.05
C LEU A 194 -4.68 -24.54 -12.78
N SER A 195 -4.66 -23.92 -11.59
CA SER A 195 -4.63 -24.62 -10.29
C SER A 195 -3.48 -25.62 -10.14
N ILE A 196 -2.32 -25.33 -10.74
CA ILE A 196 -1.13 -26.18 -10.71
C ILE A 196 -0.28 -25.84 -9.46
N PRO A 197 -0.03 -26.80 -8.55
CA PRO A 197 0.82 -26.59 -7.36
C PRO A 197 2.25 -26.19 -7.70
N ALA A 198 2.91 -25.47 -6.80
CA ALA A 198 4.34 -25.14 -6.95
C ALA A 198 5.20 -26.40 -6.84
N LEU A 199 6.46 -26.31 -7.30
CA LEU A 199 7.44 -27.34 -7.02
C LEU A 199 7.46 -27.66 -5.51
N ASN A 200 7.16 -28.92 -5.17
CA ASN A 200 7.06 -29.45 -3.80
C ASN A 200 5.87 -28.93 -2.96
N ALA A 201 4.92 -28.19 -3.54
CA ALA A 201 3.66 -27.87 -2.88
C ALA A 201 2.61 -28.93 -3.22
N ILE A 202 1.90 -29.41 -2.19
CA ILE A 202 0.80 -30.38 -2.35
C ILE A 202 -0.49 -29.65 -2.72
N ASP A 203 -0.65 -28.43 -2.22
CA ASP A 203 -1.89 -27.66 -2.36
C ASP A 203 -1.90 -26.76 -3.60
N PRO A 204 -3.07 -26.60 -4.25
CA PRO A 204 -3.22 -25.68 -5.36
C PRO A 204 -2.94 -24.24 -4.90
N PRO A 205 -2.29 -23.42 -5.74
CA PRO A 205 -1.96 -22.04 -5.42
C PRO A 205 -3.23 -21.24 -5.12
N SER A 206 -3.21 -20.44 -4.06
CA SER A 206 -4.28 -19.51 -3.71
C SER A 206 -3.88 -18.08 -4.05
N PRO A 207 -4.83 -17.22 -4.48
CA PRO A 207 -4.51 -15.81 -4.74
C PRO A 207 -4.10 -15.10 -3.43
N PRO A 208 -3.32 -14.01 -3.51
CA PRO A 208 -2.90 -13.25 -2.34
C PRO A 208 -4.12 -12.77 -1.53
N SER A 209 -4.05 -12.85 -0.20
CA SER A 209 -5.16 -12.43 0.65
C SER A 209 -5.44 -10.93 0.52
N ILE A 210 -6.69 -10.57 0.28
CA ILE A 210 -7.19 -9.19 0.25
C ILE A 210 -8.44 -9.06 1.13
N PRO A 211 -8.73 -7.87 1.69
CA PRO A 211 -9.92 -7.68 2.52
C PRO A 211 -11.21 -8.03 1.78
N PRO A 212 -12.21 -8.65 2.43
CA PRO A 212 -13.47 -9.02 1.80
C PRO A 212 -14.20 -7.84 1.15
N ALA A 213 -14.09 -6.64 1.74
CA ALA A 213 -14.62 -5.41 1.17
C ALA A 213 -14.01 -5.05 -0.20
N VAL A 214 -12.72 -5.37 -0.40
CA VAL A 214 -12.04 -5.18 -1.70
C VAL A 214 -12.55 -6.21 -2.70
N VAL A 215 -12.73 -7.46 -2.28
CA VAL A 215 -13.25 -8.55 -3.13
C VAL A 215 -14.60 -8.19 -3.73
N SER A 216 -15.54 -7.64 -2.92
CA SER A 216 -16.86 -7.23 -3.40
C SER A 216 -16.83 -6.05 -4.37
N LEU A 217 -15.74 -5.28 -4.40
CA LEU A 217 -15.60 -4.08 -5.24
C LEU A 217 -14.72 -4.32 -6.48
N LEU A 218 -14.16 -5.53 -6.65
CA LEU A 218 -13.37 -5.89 -7.83
C LEU A 218 -14.23 -5.80 -9.09
N GLY A 219 -13.70 -5.16 -10.15
CA GLY A 219 -14.42 -4.96 -11.41
C GLY A 219 -15.46 -3.84 -11.38
N ILE A 220 -15.91 -3.40 -10.20
CA ILE A 220 -16.78 -2.22 -10.04
C ILE A 220 -15.93 -0.95 -9.93
N LYS A 221 -14.95 -0.97 -9.00
CA LYS A 221 -14.00 0.13 -8.82
C LYS A 221 -12.69 -0.19 -9.50
N SER A 222 -11.99 0.86 -9.94
CA SER A 222 -10.66 0.69 -10.53
C SER A 222 -9.66 0.16 -9.50
N ASP A 223 -8.73 -0.69 -9.94
CA ASP A 223 -7.67 -1.24 -9.08
C ASP A 223 -6.86 -0.13 -8.39
N VAL A 224 -6.72 1.03 -9.04
CA VAL A 224 -6.01 2.20 -8.51
C VAL A 224 -6.77 2.86 -7.37
N GLU A 225 -8.10 2.97 -7.49
CA GLU A 225 -8.94 3.52 -6.45
C GLU A 225 -8.99 2.59 -5.23
N LEU A 226 -9.12 1.27 -5.47
CA LEU A 226 -9.08 0.27 -4.41
C LEU A 226 -7.73 0.28 -3.67
N ALA A 227 -6.62 0.33 -4.40
CA ALA A 227 -5.29 0.43 -3.80
C ALA A 227 -5.15 1.65 -2.88
N LYS A 228 -5.63 2.82 -3.30
CA LYS A 228 -5.59 4.06 -2.50
C LYS A 228 -6.54 4.04 -1.31
N THR A 229 -7.74 3.48 -1.48
CA THR A 229 -8.78 3.51 -0.45
C THR A 229 -8.46 2.57 0.71
N PHE A 230 -7.87 1.41 0.39
CA PHE A 230 -7.58 0.36 1.36
C PHE A 230 -6.09 0.30 1.76
N ASP A 231 -5.25 1.16 1.18
CA ASP A 231 -3.79 1.18 1.38
C ASP A 231 -3.12 -0.18 1.08
N ILE A 232 -3.49 -0.77 -0.05
CA ILE A 232 -2.99 -2.08 -0.51
C ILE A 232 -2.27 -1.89 -1.83
N SER A 233 -1.20 -2.65 -2.05
CA SER A 233 -0.52 -2.66 -3.34
C SER A 233 -1.46 -3.15 -4.46
N ARG A 234 -1.24 -2.66 -5.68
CA ARG A 234 -2.10 -2.99 -6.84
C ARG A 234 -2.03 -4.47 -7.26
N TRP A 235 -0.95 -5.18 -6.88
CA TRP A 235 -0.68 -6.54 -7.32
C TRP A 235 -1.69 -7.57 -6.76
N PRO A 236 -1.92 -7.69 -5.44
CA PRO A 236 -2.96 -8.54 -4.87
C PRO A 236 -4.36 -8.32 -5.47
N ILE A 237 -4.72 -7.06 -5.70
CA ILE A 237 -6.02 -6.67 -6.29
C ILE A 237 -6.13 -7.21 -7.72
N ARG A 238 -5.08 -7.00 -8.53
CA ARG A 238 -5.01 -7.48 -9.92
C ARG A 238 -5.05 -9.01 -9.99
N VAL A 239 -4.28 -9.69 -9.15
CA VAL A 239 -4.23 -11.17 -9.12
C VAL A 239 -5.61 -11.74 -8.76
N ASN A 240 -6.25 -11.22 -7.70
CA ASN A 240 -7.59 -11.66 -7.30
C ASN A 240 -8.65 -11.39 -8.37
N ARG A 241 -8.56 -10.26 -9.08
CA ARG A 241 -9.46 -9.94 -10.17
C ARG A 241 -9.31 -10.95 -11.32
N LEU A 242 -8.06 -11.22 -11.74
CA LEU A 242 -7.75 -12.16 -12.83
C LEU A 242 -8.14 -13.59 -12.48
N PHE A 243 -7.83 -14.05 -11.28
CA PHE A 243 -8.20 -15.39 -10.80
C PHE A 243 -9.72 -15.61 -10.80
N ARG A 244 -10.50 -14.57 -10.53
CA ARG A 244 -11.96 -14.60 -10.54
C ARG A 244 -12.58 -14.36 -11.93
N GLY A 245 -11.77 -14.22 -12.98
CA GLY A 245 -12.24 -13.95 -14.33
C GLY A 245 -12.93 -12.60 -14.50
N LEU A 246 -12.73 -11.66 -13.57
CA LEU A 246 -13.38 -10.36 -13.61
C LEU A 246 -12.65 -9.41 -14.57
N ALA A 247 -13.41 -8.75 -15.44
CA ALA A 247 -12.87 -7.69 -16.28
C ALA A 247 -12.39 -6.51 -15.42
N PRO A 248 -11.41 -5.73 -15.90
CA PRO A 248 -11.09 -4.45 -15.28
C PRO A 248 -12.31 -3.55 -15.23
N ALA A 249 -12.42 -2.73 -14.17
CA ALA A 249 -13.47 -1.72 -14.11
C ALA A 249 -13.42 -0.85 -15.39
N PRO A 250 -14.59 -0.48 -15.95
CA PRO A 250 -14.65 0.30 -17.17
C PRO A 250 -13.87 1.60 -16.99
N LYS A 251 -13.01 1.90 -17.95
CA LYS A 251 -12.26 3.16 -17.93
C LYS A 251 -13.26 4.30 -18.13
N LEU A 252 -13.15 5.33 -17.30
CA LEU A 252 -13.89 6.58 -17.51
C LEU A 252 -13.56 7.12 -18.90
N PRO A 253 -14.53 7.71 -19.62
CA PRO A 253 -14.32 8.22 -20.97
C PRO A 253 -13.22 9.29 -20.99
N ARG A 254 -12.36 9.24 -22.01
CA ARG A 254 -11.30 10.25 -22.21
C ARG A 254 -11.92 11.59 -22.60
N LYS A 255 -11.17 12.70 -22.45
CA LYS A 255 -11.62 14.06 -22.80
C LYS A 255 -12.34 14.13 -24.17
N ASN A 256 -11.79 13.46 -25.18
CA ASN A 256 -12.29 13.50 -26.57
C ASN A 256 -13.54 12.63 -26.80
N GLN A 257 -13.91 11.78 -25.84
CA GLN A 257 -15.07 10.89 -25.93
C GLN A 257 -16.29 11.46 -25.20
N ILE A 258 -16.13 12.56 -24.45
CA ILE A 258 -17.20 13.18 -23.67
C ILE A 258 -17.99 14.13 -24.57
N LYS A 259 -19.24 13.79 -24.85
CA LYS A 259 -20.21 14.68 -25.50
C LYS A 259 -20.90 15.50 -24.42
N TRP A 260 -20.63 16.80 -24.38
CA TRP A 260 -21.23 17.73 -23.42
C TRP A 260 -22.62 18.14 -23.90
N THR A 261 -23.63 18.02 -23.04
CA THR A 261 -24.95 18.61 -23.28
C THR A 261 -24.99 20.04 -22.76
N PRO A 262 -25.85 20.92 -23.33
CA PRO A 262 -26.00 22.29 -22.83
C PRO A 262 -26.34 22.37 -21.34
N GLU A 263 -27.17 21.44 -20.84
CA GLU A 263 -27.53 21.32 -19.42
C GLU A 263 -26.31 21.04 -18.53
N GLN A 264 -25.39 20.16 -18.98
CA GLN A 264 -24.16 19.84 -18.25
C GLN A 264 -23.16 21.00 -18.27
N GLU A 265 -23.14 21.78 -19.34
CA GLU A 265 -22.30 22.99 -19.41
C GLU A 265 -22.81 24.10 -18.50
N ALA A 266 -24.13 24.23 -18.35
CA ALA A 266 -24.73 25.16 -17.39
C ALA A 266 -24.39 24.83 -15.92
N LEU A 267 -24.02 23.58 -15.62
CA LEU A 267 -23.54 23.17 -14.30
C LEU A 267 -22.09 23.59 -14.03
N LEU A 268 -21.29 23.87 -15.07
CA LEU A 268 -19.89 24.27 -14.90
C LEU A 268 -19.82 25.62 -14.22
N GLY A 269 -19.14 25.68 -13.07
CA GLY A 269 -18.99 26.91 -12.29
C GLY A 269 -20.11 27.19 -11.29
N THR A 270 -21.23 26.44 -11.31
CA THR A 270 -22.30 26.49 -10.29
C THR A 270 -22.17 25.40 -9.24
N VAL A 271 -21.51 24.29 -9.58
CA VAL A 271 -21.23 23.15 -8.70
C VAL A 271 -19.75 22.79 -8.81
N SER A 272 -19.17 22.12 -7.81
CA SER A 272 -17.75 21.78 -7.83
C SER A 272 -17.41 20.81 -8.96
N ASP A 273 -16.24 20.99 -9.60
CA ASP A 273 -15.77 20.13 -10.70
C ASP A 273 -15.75 18.64 -10.30
N ARG A 274 -15.58 18.34 -9.00
CA ARG A 274 -15.60 16.96 -8.45
C ARG A 274 -17.00 16.36 -8.37
N GLU A 275 -18.00 17.16 -8.00
CA GLU A 275 -19.38 16.71 -7.90
C GLU A 275 -19.98 16.52 -9.29
N ILE A 276 -19.73 17.46 -10.21
CA ILE A 276 -20.10 17.32 -11.63
C ILE A 276 -19.49 16.06 -12.22
N ALA A 277 -18.20 15.80 -11.94
CA ALA A 277 -17.52 14.60 -12.40
C ALA A 277 -18.15 13.30 -11.87
N LYS A 278 -18.62 13.30 -10.61
CA LYS A 278 -19.35 12.15 -10.04
C LYS A 278 -20.71 11.97 -10.70
N MET A 279 -21.48 13.04 -10.89
CA MET A 279 -22.80 12.99 -11.51
C MET A 279 -22.74 12.47 -12.95
N MET A 280 -21.71 12.88 -13.69
CA MET A 280 -21.53 12.50 -15.10
C MET A 280 -20.71 11.23 -15.31
N ALA A 281 -20.21 10.59 -14.23
CA ALA A 281 -19.25 9.48 -14.31
C ALA A 281 -18.07 9.77 -15.25
N VAL A 282 -17.46 10.96 -15.12
CA VAL A 282 -16.28 11.40 -15.88
C VAL A 282 -15.13 11.76 -14.95
N SER A 283 -13.93 11.92 -15.49
CA SER A 283 -12.79 12.39 -14.69
C SER A 283 -12.98 13.86 -14.25
N PRO A 284 -12.67 14.23 -13.00
CA PRO A 284 -12.65 15.64 -12.55
C PRO A 284 -11.76 16.54 -13.41
N LEU A 285 -10.69 15.98 -13.99
CA LEU A 285 -9.82 16.69 -14.92
C LEU A 285 -10.55 17.04 -16.23
N SER A 286 -11.40 16.15 -16.73
CA SER A 286 -12.18 16.42 -17.96
C SER A 286 -13.15 17.59 -17.76
N VAL A 287 -13.81 17.65 -16.60
CA VAL A 287 -14.70 18.77 -16.21
C VAL A 287 -13.89 20.06 -16.10
N LYS A 288 -12.77 20.04 -15.38
CA LYS A 288 -11.84 21.18 -15.27
C LYS A 288 -11.42 21.70 -16.65
N TYR A 289 -11.01 20.82 -17.55
CA TYR A 289 -10.57 21.22 -18.90
C TYR A 289 -11.71 21.79 -19.75
N ARG A 290 -12.94 21.28 -19.62
CA ARG A 290 -14.08 21.87 -20.32
C ARG A 290 -14.41 23.25 -19.77
N ARG A 291 -14.44 23.39 -18.44
CA ARG A 291 -14.63 24.67 -17.74
C ARG A 291 -13.60 25.71 -18.19
N GLU A 292 -12.32 25.34 -18.24
CA GLU A 292 -11.24 26.22 -18.70
C GLU A 292 -11.35 26.57 -20.19
N ALA A 293 -11.77 25.63 -21.04
CA ALA A 293 -12.00 25.89 -22.47
C ALA A 293 -13.17 26.86 -22.73
N LEU A 294 -14.17 26.88 -21.84
CA LEU A 294 -15.27 27.85 -21.86
C LEU A 294 -14.95 29.13 -21.08
N HIS A 295 -13.72 29.29 -20.59
CA HIS A 295 -13.29 30.41 -19.75
C HIS A 295 -14.14 30.64 -18.48
N ILE A 296 -14.80 29.60 -17.99
CA ILE A 296 -15.63 29.66 -16.78
C ILE A 296 -14.71 29.56 -15.56
N LYS A 297 -14.92 30.39 -14.54
CA LYS A 297 -14.14 30.31 -13.29
C LYS A 297 -14.54 29.07 -12.47
N PRO A 298 -13.63 28.45 -11.69
CA PRO A 298 -13.98 27.32 -10.84
C PRO A 298 -15.12 27.69 -9.89
N TYR A 299 -16.04 26.75 -9.64
CA TYR A 299 -17.02 26.92 -8.58
C TYR A 299 -16.30 27.15 -7.25
N ARG A 300 -16.58 28.28 -6.62
CA ARG A 300 -16.06 28.64 -5.30
C ARG A 300 -17.25 28.92 -4.39
N ILE A 301 -17.39 28.11 -3.33
CA ILE A 301 -18.28 28.43 -2.19
C ILE A 301 -17.58 29.54 -1.41
N LEU A 302 -17.77 30.78 -1.84
CA LEU A 302 -17.22 31.94 -1.15
C LEU A 302 -18.36 32.91 -0.91
N SER A 303 -18.99 32.79 0.25
CA SER A 303 -19.76 33.91 0.79
C SER A 303 -18.74 35.00 1.16
N GLU A 304 -18.95 36.22 0.69
CA GLU A 304 -18.18 37.35 1.19
C GLU A 304 -18.42 37.47 2.70
N PRO A 305 -17.37 37.54 3.52
CA PRO A 305 -17.55 37.62 4.95
C PRO A 305 -18.13 39.00 5.29
N GLU A 306 -19.31 39.05 5.89
CA GLU A 306 -19.82 40.27 6.54
C GLU A 306 -18.78 40.81 7.54
N TRP A 307 -18.31 42.04 7.32
CA TRP A 307 -17.24 42.65 8.10
C TRP A 307 -17.76 43.25 9.41
N ASN A 308 -18.05 42.39 10.38
CA ASN A 308 -18.49 42.82 11.71
C ASN A 308 -17.29 43.25 12.57
N ALA A 309 -17.54 44.06 13.61
CA ALA A 309 -16.51 44.57 14.52
C ALA A 309 -15.58 43.46 15.06
N LEU A 310 -16.13 42.27 15.37
CA LEU A 310 -15.35 41.11 15.80
C LEU A 310 -14.34 40.64 14.75
N ARG A 311 -14.76 40.54 13.48
CA ARG A 311 -13.89 40.09 12.37
C ARG A 311 -12.82 41.11 12.03
N LEU A 312 -13.19 42.39 12.00
CA LEU A 312 -12.25 43.50 11.81
C LEU A 312 -11.18 43.49 12.90
N SER A 313 -11.57 43.24 14.15
CA SER A 313 -10.64 43.14 15.27
C SER A 313 -9.68 41.95 15.12
N ALA A 314 -10.08 40.86 14.48
CA ALA A 314 -9.26 39.66 14.34
C ALA A 314 -8.18 39.76 13.24
N LEU A 315 -8.34 40.67 12.27
CA LEU A 315 -7.36 40.91 11.21
C LEU A 315 -6.02 41.36 11.82
N GLY A 316 -4.91 40.72 11.42
CA GLY A 316 -3.57 40.99 11.98
C GLY A 316 -3.31 40.41 13.37
N ARG A 317 -4.25 39.68 13.97
CA ARG A 317 -4.01 38.92 15.22
C ARG A 317 -3.66 37.45 14.98
N SER A 318 -4.14 36.89 13.88
CA SER A 318 -3.92 35.52 13.43
C SER A 318 -3.64 35.51 11.94
N GLU A 319 -3.10 34.39 11.45
CA GLU A 319 -2.83 34.20 10.03
C GLU A 319 -4.11 34.26 9.20
N ASP A 320 -4.03 34.92 8.02
CA ASP A 320 -5.17 35.12 7.12
C ASP A 320 -5.82 33.79 6.71
N LEU A 321 -5.04 32.71 6.60
CA LEU A 321 -5.54 31.35 6.32
C LEU A 321 -6.45 30.83 7.44
N ALA A 322 -6.08 31.03 8.71
CA ALA A 322 -6.87 30.58 9.84
C ALA A 322 -8.19 31.35 9.93
N LEU A 323 -8.16 32.66 9.65
CA LEU A 323 -9.37 33.49 9.59
C LEU A 323 -10.29 33.08 8.44
N ALA A 324 -9.73 32.82 7.26
CA ALA A 324 -10.47 32.35 6.09
C ALA A 324 -11.18 31.01 6.34
N GLN A 325 -10.49 30.06 6.99
CA GLN A 325 -11.09 28.79 7.41
C GLN A 325 -12.21 28.98 8.43
N MET A 326 -12.02 29.89 9.40
CA MET A 326 -13.01 30.17 10.46
C MET A 326 -14.27 30.83 9.91
N TRP A 327 -14.13 31.72 8.93
CA TRP A 327 -15.25 32.48 8.36
C TRP A 327 -15.82 31.86 7.09
N HIS A 328 -15.27 30.73 6.66
CA HIS A 328 -15.63 30.04 5.42
C HIS A 328 -15.55 30.99 4.20
N CYS A 329 -14.51 31.83 4.15
CA CYS A 329 -14.30 32.81 3.11
C CYS A 329 -12.93 32.66 2.43
N ASP A 330 -12.66 33.51 1.43
CA ASP A 330 -11.41 33.43 0.66
C ASP A 330 -10.27 34.06 1.45
N VAL A 331 -9.11 33.41 1.44
CA VAL A 331 -7.88 33.97 2.02
C VAL A 331 -7.56 35.31 1.35
N ALA A 332 -7.84 35.44 0.06
CA ALA A 332 -7.65 36.69 -0.67
C ALA A 332 -8.56 37.81 -0.13
N ALA A 333 -9.83 37.52 0.20
CA ALA A 333 -10.75 38.52 0.74
C ALA A 333 -10.30 39.03 2.12
N VAL A 334 -9.81 38.12 2.98
CA VAL A 334 -9.22 38.48 4.28
C VAL A 334 -7.98 39.33 4.12
N ARG A 335 -7.08 38.94 3.20
CA ARG A 335 -5.86 39.68 2.88
C ARG A 335 -6.17 41.08 2.37
N HIS A 336 -7.06 41.21 1.38
CA HIS A 336 -7.44 42.50 0.82
C HIS A 336 -8.05 43.43 1.86
N LYS A 337 -8.91 42.90 2.76
CA LYS A 337 -9.46 43.71 3.84
C LYS A 337 -8.39 44.15 4.83
N ARG A 338 -7.48 43.25 5.23
CA ARG A 338 -6.31 43.57 6.09
C ARG A 338 -5.47 44.69 5.48
N GLU A 339 -5.14 44.57 4.20
CA GLU A 339 -4.33 45.54 3.45
C GLU A 339 -5.04 46.89 3.30
N SER A 340 -6.36 46.89 3.05
CA SER A 340 -7.15 48.13 2.98
C SER A 340 -7.14 48.91 4.31
N LEU A 341 -6.99 48.19 5.43
CA LEU A 341 -6.89 48.76 6.78
C LEU A 341 -5.44 49.03 7.19
N LYS A 342 -4.46 48.82 6.30
CA LYS A 342 -3.02 48.99 6.55
C LYS A 342 -2.51 48.18 7.75
N ILE A 343 -3.15 47.05 8.04
CA ILE A 343 -2.73 46.14 9.12
C ILE A 343 -1.63 45.24 8.58
N PRO A 344 -0.46 45.08 9.23
CA PRO A 344 0.60 44.18 8.75
C PRO A 344 0.18 42.72 8.81
N ALA A 345 0.76 41.87 7.97
CA ALA A 345 0.51 40.44 7.99
C ALA A 345 1.03 39.84 9.30
N HIS A 346 0.24 38.97 9.93
CA HIS A 346 0.65 38.26 11.15
C HIS A 346 1.20 36.89 10.78
N HIS A 347 2.44 36.64 11.20
CA HIS A 347 3.11 35.36 11.04
C HIS A 347 3.31 34.73 12.42
N GLY A 348 2.77 33.52 12.63
CA GLY A 348 2.94 32.75 13.86
C GLY A 348 1.69 32.65 14.75
N PRO A 349 1.84 32.20 16.02
CA PRO A 349 0.71 31.95 16.92
C PRO A 349 -0.10 33.23 17.18
N ARG A 350 -1.43 33.08 17.32
CA ARG A 350 -2.35 34.21 17.50
C ARG A 350 -1.95 35.07 18.71
N ARG A 351 -2.00 36.40 18.54
CA ARG A 351 -1.81 37.37 19.63
C ARG A 351 -3.07 37.44 20.51
N TRP A 352 -2.89 37.28 21.82
CA TRP A 352 -3.97 37.36 22.83
C TRP A 352 -3.98 38.72 23.50
N LEU A 353 -5.17 39.32 23.68
CA LEU A 353 -5.31 40.56 24.47
C LEU A 353 -5.41 40.25 25.97
N ALA A 354 -5.04 41.22 26.81
CA ALA A 354 -5.22 41.12 28.27
C ALA A 354 -6.69 40.86 28.67
N SER A 355 -7.64 41.49 27.98
CA SER A 355 -9.08 41.27 28.16
C SER A 355 -9.52 39.85 27.77
N GLU A 356 -8.94 39.28 26.72
CA GLU A 356 -9.20 37.90 26.28
C GLU A 356 -8.59 36.88 27.25
N LEU A 357 -7.42 37.17 27.81
CA LEU A 357 -6.79 36.35 28.85
C LEU A 357 -7.62 36.34 30.13
N ALA A 358 -8.25 37.46 30.50
CA ALA A 358 -9.17 37.54 31.63
C ALA A 358 -10.46 36.71 31.43
N LEU A 359 -10.83 36.39 30.18
CA LEU A 359 -11.96 35.50 29.86
C LEU A 359 -11.61 34.00 29.99
N LEU A 360 -10.32 33.66 30.08
CA LEU A 360 -9.90 32.27 30.26
C LEU A 360 -10.20 31.81 31.69
N GLY A 361 -11.09 30.83 31.83
CA GLY A 361 -11.48 30.25 33.13
C GLY A 361 -12.73 30.86 33.76
N THR A 362 -13.21 32.01 33.28
CA THR A 362 -14.50 32.59 33.71
C THR A 362 -15.69 31.99 32.95
N LEU A 363 -15.51 31.73 31.65
CA LEU A 363 -16.46 31.03 30.79
C LEU A 363 -15.88 29.67 30.34
N SER A 364 -16.75 28.77 29.87
CA SER A 364 -16.29 27.49 29.32
C SER A 364 -15.52 27.68 28.01
N ASP A 365 -14.50 26.85 27.74
CA ASP A 365 -13.67 26.96 26.52
C ASP A 365 -14.51 27.13 25.22
N PRO A 366 -15.65 26.42 25.02
CA PRO A 366 -16.52 26.64 23.86
C PRO A 366 -17.24 27.99 23.84
N GLN A 367 -17.70 28.48 24.99
CA GLN A 367 -18.36 29.78 25.11
C GLN A 367 -17.37 30.93 24.89
N THR A 368 -16.20 30.85 25.50
CA THR A 368 -15.10 31.80 25.27
C THR A 368 -14.69 31.83 23.80
N GLY A 369 -14.59 30.65 23.17
CA GLY A 369 -14.31 30.55 21.74
C GLY A 369 -15.36 31.24 20.88
N LYS A 370 -16.65 31.03 21.18
CA LYS A 370 -17.76 31.68 20.45
C LYS A 370 -17.78 33.20 20.65
N LEU A 371 -17.48 33.68 21.85
CA LEU A 371 -17.47 35.11 22.17
C LEU A 371 -16.35 35.86 21.46
N ILE A 372 -15.15 35.28 21.44
CA ILE A 372 -13.95 35.91 20.85
C ILE A 372 -13.84 35.59 19.34
N GLY A 373 -14.58 34.59 18.85
CA GLY A 373 -14.55 34.15 17.46
C GLY A 373 -13.36 33.26 17.11
N ILE A 374 -12.97 32.36 18.03
CA ILE A 374 -11.85 31.43 17.89
C ILE A 374 -12.33 30.00 18.15
N SER A 375 -11.60 29.01 17.63
CA SER A 375 -11.85 27.60 17.98
C SER A 375 -11.71 27.35 19.49
N SER A 376 -12.62 26.53 20.02
CA SER A 376 -12.60 26.10 21.43
C SER A 376 -11.30 25.39 21.80
N THR A 377 -10.64 24.73 20.83
CA THR A 377 -9.34 24.08 20.99
C THR A 377 -8.22 25.10 21.22
N ALA A 378 -8.19 26.23 20.51
CA ALA A 378 -7.16 27.25 20.72
C ALA A 378 -7.31 27.93 22.09
N VAL A 379 -8.55 28.17 22.53
CA VAL A 379 -8.85 28.65 23.89
C VAL A 379 -8.36 27.66 24.94
N ARG A 380 -8.68 26.37 24.77
CA ARG A 380 -8.21 25.29 25.66
C ARG A 380 -6.69 25.25 25.74
N ASN A 381 -6.00 25.33 24.61
CA ASN A 381 -4.53 25.27 24.56
C ASN A 381 -3.94 26.46 25.31
N LYS A 382 -4.45 27.68 25.09
CA LYS A 382 -3.98 28.86 25.82
C LYS A 382 -4.28 28.78 27.32
N ARG A 383 -5.45 28.26 27.69
CA ARG A 383 -5.80 28.01 29.11
C ARG A 383 -4.82 27.04 29.77
N ILE A 384 -4.44 25.96 29.08
CA ILE A 384 -3.46 24.97 29.57
C ILE A 384 -2.07 25.59 29.69
N GLU A 385 -1.64 26.37 28.69
CA GLU A 385 -0.37 27.12 28.70
C GLU A 385 -0.28 28.06 29.92
N MET A 386 -1.37 28.78 30.21
CA MET A 386 -1.49 29.69 31.35
C MET A 386 -1.77 28.96 32.68
N LYS A 387 -1.81 27.61 32.69
CA LYS A 387 -2.10 26.77 33.86
C LYS A 387 -3.45 27.09 34.56
N ILE A 388 -4.40 27.65 33.84
CA ILE A 388 -5.73 27.98 34.35
C ILE A 388 -6.59 26.70 34.34
N LYS A 389 -7.32 26.40 35.42
CA LYS A 389 -8.20 25.20 35.46
C LYS A 389 -9.43 25.38 34.56
N PRO A 390 -9.92 24.31 33.90
CA PRO A 390 -11.12 24.41 33.08
C PRO A 390 -12.35 24.65 33.97
N LEU A 391 -13.27 25.48 33.49
CA LEU A 391 -14.59 25.61 34.08
C LEU A 391 -15.38 24.32 33.82
N LEU A 392 -15.35 23.40 34.79
CA LEU A 392 -16.03 22.11 34.73
C LEU A 392 -17.54 22.34 34.87
N SER A 393 -18.25 22.41 33.74
CA SER A 393 -19.70 22.63 33.69
C SER A 393 -20.54 21.44 34.20
N SER A 394 -19.93 20.29 34.51
CA SER A 394 -20.69 19.11 34.92
C SER A 394 -20.46 18.78 36.39
N LYS A 395 -21.55 18.73 37.17
CA LYS A 395 -21.56 18.04 38.47
C LYS A 395 -20.88 16.67 38.26
N PRO A 396 -19.90 16.29 39.10
CA PRO A 396 -19.18 15.04 38.89
C PRO A 396 -20.17 13.88 38.78
N PHE A 397 -20.04 13.06 37.74
CA PHE A 397 -20.90 11.92 37.53
C PHE A 397 -20.81 10.98 38.74
N ARG A 398 -21.91 10.86 39.49
CA ARG A 398 -21.96 10.02 40.69
C ARG A 398 -22.13 8.56 40.31
N TRP A 399 -21.16 7.76 40.75
CA TRP A 399 -21.22 6.30 40.72
C TRP A 399 -22.07 5.79 41.89
N THR A 400 -23.30 5.37 41.59
CA THR A 400 -24.14 4.65 42.56
C THR A 400 -23.84 3.15 42.50
N LYS A 401 -24.14 2.40 43.57
CA LYS A 401 -23.99 0.93 43.59
C LYS A 401 -24.64 0.26 42.36
N LYS A 402 -25.84 0.72 41.96
CA LYS A 402 -26.54 0.26 40.75
C LYS A 402 -25.79 0.54 39.45
N ARG A 403 -25.11 1.70 39.33
CA ARG A 403 -24.34 2.07 38.13
C ARG A 403 -23.00 1.35 38.06
N LEU A 404 -22.37 1.12 39.21
CA LEU A 404 -21.16 0.31 39.33
C LEU A 404 -21.42 -1.14 38.91
N ALA A 405 -22.57 -1.71 39.27
CA ALA A 405 -22.97 -3.05 38.88
C ALA A 405 -23.15 -3.23 37.35
N LEU A 406 -23.30 -2.14 36.59
CA LEU A 406 -23.42 -2.17 35.14
C LEU A 406 -22.08 -1.99 34.41
N LEU A 407 -20.99 -1.68 35.13
CA LEU A 407 -19.65 -1.62 34.53
C LEU A 407 -19.20 -3.02 34.14
N GLY A 408 -18.81 -3.19 32.88
CA GLY A 408 -18.39 -4.49 32.36
C GLY A 408 -19.54 -5.43 31.99
N THR A 409 -20.81 -4.99 32.01
CA THR A 409 -21.95 -5.81 31.51
C THR A 409 -22.21 -5.62 30.02
N MET A 410 -21.74 -4.52 29.44
CA MET A 410 -21.88 -4.17 28.02
C MET A 410 -20.74 -3.27 27.57
N ALA A 411 -20.59 -3.07 26.26
CA ALA A 411 -19.58 -2.18 25.69
C ALA A 411 -19.66 -0.76 26.28
N ASP A 412 -18.49 -0.16 26.55
CA ASP A 412 -18.35 1.14 27.21
C ASP A 412 -19.10 2.26 26.46
N GLU A 413 -19.20 2.19 25.13
CA GLU A 413 -19.96 3.13 24.28
C GLU A 413 -21.47 3.06 24.53
N ARG A 414 -22.01 1.85 24.67
CA ARG A 414 -23.44 1.62 24.93
C ARG A 414 -23.80 2.01 26.35
N LEU A 415 -22.92 1.71 27.30
CA LEU A 415 -23.09 2.13 28.68
C LEU A 415 -22.98 3.67 28.81
N ALA A 416 -22.10 4.31 28.02
CA ALA A 416 -21.93 5.76 27.96
C ALA A 416 -23.20 6.45 27.49
N TYR A 417 -23.80 5.92 26.42
CA TYR A 417 -25.08 6.39 25.92
C TYR A 417 -26.17 6.28 27.00
N ARG A 418 -26.26 5.13 27.70
CA ARG A 418 -27.26 4.90 28.75
C ARG A 418 -27.09 5.81 29.96
N PHE A 419 -25.85 6.14 30.32
CA PHE A 419 -25.52 7.03 31.43
C PHE A 419 -25.47 8.51 31.04
N LYS A 420 -25.64 8.83 29.75
CA LYS A 420 -25.47 10.18 29.18
C LYS A 420 -24.13 10.80 29.57
N VAL A 421 -23.08 9.98 29.56
CA VAL A 421 -21.68 10.39 29.80
C VAL A 421 -20.81 10.01 28.62
N THR A 422 -19.58 10.50 28.58
CA THR A 422 -18.61 10.07 27.56
C THR A 422 -18.05 8.68 27.88
N SER A 423 -17.71 7.91 26.84
CA SER A 423 -17.08 6.58 26.97
C SER A 423 -15.82 6.59 27.84
N ASN A 424 -15.08 7.69 27.84
CA ASN A 424 -13.90 7.88 28.67
C ASN A 424 -14.19 7.86 30.18
N VAL A 425 -15.35 8.38 30.63
CA VAL A 425 -15.73 8.36 32.06
C VAL A 425 -15.92 6.92 32.55
N ILE A 426 -16.51 6.09 31.70
CA ILE A 426 -16.78 4.68 31.98
C ILE A 426 -15.48 3.88 31.94
N SER A 427 -14.68 4.04 30.89
CA SER A 427 -13.40 3.36 30.73
C SER A 427 -12.46 3.66 31.91
N LYS A 428 -12.37 4.92 32.36
CA LYS A 428 -11.58 5.30 33.54
C LYS A 428 -12.07 4.63 34.83
N GLN A 429 -13.39 4.59 35.06
CA GLN A 429 -13.92 3.93 36.26
C GLN A 429 -13.74 2.42 36.21
N ARG A 430 -13.94 1.82 35.04
CA ARG A 430 -13.71 0.40 34.77
C ARG A 430 -12.25 0.03 35.08
N ILE A 431 -11.29 0.80 34.59
CA ILE A 431 -9.85 0.63 34.87
C ILE A 431 -9.57 0.80 36.37
N LYS A 432 -10.13 1.83 37.03
CA LYS A 432 -9.94 2.06 38.48
C LYS A 432 -10.41 0.90 39.35
N LEU A 433 -11.45 0.19 38.92
CA LEU A 433 -12.00 -0.97 39.62
C LEU A 433 -11.43 -2.30 39.09
N ASN A 434 -10.40 -2.26 38.25
CA ASN A 434 -9.80 -3.43 37.59
C ASN A 434 -10.82 -4.35 36.88
N ILE A 435 -11.92 -3.76 36.40
CA ILE A 435 -12.93 -4.50 35.64
C ILE A 435 -12.37 -4.66 34.21
N PRO A 436 -12.29 -5.87 33.64
CA PRO A 436 -11.82 -6.05 32.27
C PRO A 436 -12.75 -5.35 31.29
N ILE A 437 -12.23 -4.96 30.11
CA ILE A 437 -13.07 -4.43 29.03
C ILE A 437 -14.17 -5.45 28.77
N TRP A 438 -15.42 -5.00 28.60
CA TRP A 438 -16.48 -5.88 28.14
C TRP A 438 -16.10 -6.39 26.76
N THR A 439 -15.55 -7.59 26.75
CA THR A 439 -15.43 -8.44 25.59
C THR A 439 -16.77 -9.16 25.56
N GLY A 440 -17.53 -9.06 24.47
CA GLY A 440 -18.90 -9.60 24.36
C GLY A 440 -19.03 -11.12 24.47
N HIS A 441 -18.09 -11.77 25.15
CA HIS A 441 -17.74 -13.19 25.10
C HIS A 441 -17.71 -13.82 26.49
N GLN A 442 -17.97 -13.04 27.55
CA GLN A 442 -18.12 -13.55 28.92
C GLN A 442 -19.44 -14.33 29.01
N GLY A 443 -19.37 -15.62 28.72
CA GLY A 443 -20.50 -16.55 28.69
C GLY A 443 -20.46 -17.47 27.48
N THR A 444 -19.91 -17.01 26.37
CA THR A 444 -19.85 -17.82 25.16
C THR A 444 -18.89 -18.99 25.30
N TRP A 445 -17.78 -18.80 26.01
CA TRP A 445 -16.84 -19.89 26.33
C TRP A 445 -17.25 -20.75 27.54
N ALA A 446 -18.36 -20.42 28.20
CA ALA A 446 -18.94 -21.29 29.22
C ALA A 446 -19.78 -22.41 28.59
N ASN A 447 -20.25 -22.23 27.35
CA ASN A 447 -20.89 -23.28 26.59
C ASN A 447 -19.82 -24.26 26.05
N PRO A 448 -19.81 -25.53 26.48
CA PRO A 448 -18.85 -26.52 25.99
C PRO A 448 -18.91 -26.72 24.47
N GLU A 449 -20.07 -26.53 23.83
CA GLU A 449 -20.20 -26.61 22.36
C GLU A 449 -19.42 -25.49 21.63
N ALA A 450 -19.33 -24.30 22.23
CA ALA A 450 -18.58 -23.19 21.65
C ALA A 450 -17.07 -23.40 21.79
N VAL A 451 -16.63 -24.04 22.88
CA VAL A 451 -15.23 -24.44 23.08
C VAL A 451 -14.86 -25.59 22.13
N ALA A 452 -15.75 -26.55 21.91
CA ALA A 452 -15.53 -27.67 20.99
C ALA A 452 -15.35 -27.24 19.52
N LYS A 453 -15.91 -26.09 19.13
CA LYS A 453 -15.77 -25.52 17.78
C LYS A 453 -14.47 -24.71 17.59
N LEU A 454 -13.71 -24.46 18.65
CA LEU A 454 -12.40 -23.79 18.54
C LEU A 454 -11.44 -24.67 17.73
N GLY A 455 -10.88 -24.12 16.65
CA GLY A 455 -9.95 -24.86 15.79
C GLY A 455 -10.61 -25.81 14.78
N THR A 456 -11.95 -25.87 14.70
CA THR A 456 -12.67 -26.66 13.67
C THR A 456 -13.07 -25.83 12.45
N MET A 457 -13.02 -24.50 12.56
CA MET A 457 -13.32 -23.57 11.46
C MET A 457 -12.55 -22.26 11.67
N PRO A 458 -12.41 -21.40 10.64
CA PRO A 458 -11.66 -20.15 10.75
C PRO A 458 -12.20 -19.23 11.86
N ASP A 459 -11.29 -18.64 12.65
CA ASP A 459 -11.60 -17.76 13.78
C ASP A 459 -12.66 -16.67 13.44
N PRO A 460 -12.66 -16.02 12.25
CA PRO A 460 -13.69 -15.05 11.87
C PRO A 460 -15.08 -15.64 11.61
N MET A 461 -15.16 -16.88 11.12
CA MET A 461 -16.44 -17.56 10.88
C MET A 461 -17.07 -18.02 12.19
N LEU A 462 -16.25 -18.61 13.07
CA LEU A 462 -16.68 -18.98 14.41
C LEU A 462 -17.11 -17.74 15.21
N ALA A 463 -16.38 -16.63 15.09
CA ALA A 463 -16.75 -15.37 15.71
C ALA A 463 -18.11 -14.86 15.23
N LYS A 464 -18.40 -14.93 13.93
CA LYS A 464 -19.70 -14.54 13.38
C LYS A 464 -20.84 -15.44 13.88
N GLN A 465 -20.60 -16.76 13.98
CA GLN A 465 -21.59 -17.72 14.47
C GLN A 465 -21.89 -17.53 15.96
N LEU A 466 -20.89 -17.15 16.75
CA LEU A 466 -21.00 -16.97 18.19
C LEU A 466 -21.42 -15.54 18.61
N GLY A 467 -21.56 -14.60 17.66
CA GLY A 467 -21.85 -13.19 17.96
C GLY A 467 -20.66 -12.47 18.64
N ILE A 468 -19.45 -12.94 18.36
CA ILE A 468 -18.19 -12.62 19.03
C ILE A 468 -17.23 -11.87 18.09
N THR A 469 -16.15 -11.27 18.61
CA THR A 469 -15.05 -10.70 17.81
C THR A 469 -14.00 -11.76 17.49
N ALA A 470 -13.47 -11.78 16.26
CA ALA A 470 -12.46 -12.75 15.81
C ALA A 470 -11.22 -12.79 16.73
N SER A 471 -10.79 -11.64 17.27
CA SER A 471 -9.68 -11.55 18.23
C SER A 471 -9.94 -12.33 19.53
N ALA A 472 -11.19 -12.47 19.96
CA ALA A 472 -11.50 -13.21 21.18
C ALA A 472 -11.53 -14.72 20.96
N VAL A 473 -11.97 -15.17 19.78
CA VAL A 473 -11.81 -16.57 19.34
C VAL A 473 -10.33 -16.92 19.29
N PHE A 474 -9.52 -16.08 18.65
CA PHE A 474 -8.06 -16.23 18.60
C PHE A 474 -7.42 -16.30 20.00
N CYS A 475 -7.74 -15.36 20.90
CA CYS A 475 -7.18 -15.33 22.24
C CYS A 475 -7.59 -16.57 23.05
N LYS A 476 -8.85 -17.02 22.96
CA LYS A 476 -9.30 -18.21 23.68
C LYS A 476 -8.63 -19.47 23.13
N ARG A 477 -8.58 -19.62 21.81
CA ARG A 477 -7.90 -20.70 21.10
C ARG A 477 -6.42 -20.78 21.53
N LYS A 478 -5.71 -19.65 21.54
CA LYS A 478 -4.32 -19.56 22.01
C LYS A 478 -4.17 -19.88 23.50
N SER A 479 -5.10 -19.46 24.35
CA SER A 479 -5.07 -19.76 25.80
C SER A 479 -5.30 -21.24 26.13
N LEU A 480 -6.00 -21.97 25.28
CA LEU A 480 -6.24 -23.41 25.40
C LEU A 480 -5.21 -24.25 24.62
N GLY A 481 -4.20 -23.60 24.02
CA GLY A 481 -3.17 -24.30 23.22
C GLY A 481 -3.70 -24.90 21.91
N ILE A 482 -4.91 -24.53 21.49
CA ILE A 482 -5.52 -25.09 20.28
C ILE A 482 -4.86 -24.43 19.05
N PRO A 483 -4.32 -25.18 18.08
CA PRO A 483 -3.76 -24.61 16.87
C PRO A 483 -4.86 -23.90 16.06
N ALA A 484 -4.47 -22.93 15.24
CA ALA A 484 -5.44 -22.28 14.35
C ALA A 484 -6.09 -23.34 13.47
N PHE A 485 -7.37 -23.16 13.11
CA PHE A 485 -7.96 -24.02 12.09
C PHE A 485 -7.14 -23.86 10.81
N VAL A 486 -6.30 -24.84 10.57
CA VAL A 486 -5.61 -25.04 9.32
C VAL A 486 -6.62 -25.81 8.49
N SER A 487 -7.26 -25.14 7.52
CA SER A 487 -7.85 -25.90 6.42
C SER A 487 -6.76 -26.84 5.92
N SER A 488 -7.09 -28.07 5.59
CA SER A 488 -6.17 -29.17 5.23
C SER A 488 -5.25 -28.90 4.03
N SER A 489 -5.07 -27.64 3.69
CA SER A 489 -4.13 -27.04 2.75
C SER A 489 -2.91 -26.35 3.41
N SER A 490 -2.55 -26.62 4.68
CA SER A 490 -1.32 -26.06 5.28
C SER A 490 -0.65 -26.92 6.36
N SER A 491 -0.86 -28.23 6.37
CA SER A 491 -0.37 -29.15 7.41
C SER A 491 1.04 -29.73 7.17
N ALA A 492 1.85 -29.14 6.28
CA ALA A 492 3.17 -29.67 5.96
C ALA A 492 4.38 -29.06 6.72
N PHE A 493 4.20 -28.11 7.65
CA PHE A 493 5.34 -27.32 8.17
C PHE A 493 5.56 -27.32 9.69
N SER A 494 5.05 -28.29 10.45
CA SER A 494 5.23 -28.29 11.91
C SER A 494 5.56 -29.65 12.51
N SER A 495 6.50 -30.38 11.93
CA SER A 495 7.25 -31.40 12.66
C SER A 495 8.73 -31.13 12.48
N LEU A 496 9.35 -30.46 13.45
CA LEU A 496 10.75 -30.58 13.89
C LEU A 496 11.19 -29.26 14.55
N SER A 497 10.90 -29.14 15.84
CA SER A 497 11.85 -28.55 16.78
C SER A 497 11.34 -28.81 18.18
N HIS A 498 11.90 -29.81 18.85
CA HIS A 498 12.23 -29.80 20.27
C HIS A 498 12.98 -31.12 20.57
N SER A 499 14.32 -31.05 20.58
CA SER A 499 15.16 -31.87 21.45
C SER A 499 16.63 -31.44 21.38
N ASN A 500 17.12 -30.90 22.51
CA ASN A 500 18.46 -31.11 23.08
C ASN A 500 19.70 -30.47 22.39
N LEU A 501 20.77 -30.03 23.07
CA LEU A 501 21.26 -29.97 24.47
C LEU A 501 22.34 -28.84 24.49
N ARG A 502 22.58 -28.13 25.61
CA ARG A 502 23.71 -28.34 26.55
C ARG A 502 25.03 -28.80 25.94
#